data_AF-I2BDR2-F1
#
_entry.id   AF-I2BDR2-F1
#
_cell.length_a   1.000
_cell.length_b   1.000
_cell.length_c   1.000
_cell.angle_alpha   90.00
_cell.angle_beta   90.00
_cell.angle_gamma   90.00
#
_symmetry.space_group_name_H-M   'P 1'
#
loop_
_entity.id
_entity.type
_entity.pdbx_description
1 polymer ?
#
loop_
_entity_poly.entity_id
_entity_poly.type
_entity_poly.pdbx_seq_one_letter_code
_entity_poly.pdbx_strand_id
1 'polypeptide(L)'
;MIFRTIVVFLVMVSFASYAFEKCPANSTKCFTTTPDKIKYIWGKEEKDKQSRVLLNGVEIFKNDSSQIGWDQDGWFYSDDKKTGGMSKFVVYYDFNTPQYITTDPKYGDLYRYRAYRIFDFSDDNVVVSNEFYPPADYDAPIKWVSWGQKNAVIAFDDGSRFKYENGHVSMIDNGSESERN
;
A
#
# COMPACT_ATOMS: atom_id res chain seq x y z
N MET A 1 26.64 7.91 51.13
CA MET A 1 27.27 7.56 49.84
C MET A 1 26.58 6.41 49.09
N ILE A 2 25.37 5.98 49.49
CA ILE A 2 24.64 4.86 48.84
C ILE A 2 23.60 5.38 47.83
N PHE A 3 23.08 6.59 48.04
CA PHE A 3 22.05 7.20 47.18
C PHE A 3 22.54 7.62 45.78
N ARG A 4 23.84 7.89 45.62
CA ARG A 4 24.40 8.29 44.30
C ARG A 4 24.56 7.09 43.35
N THR A 5 24.65 5.87 43.88
CA THR A 5 24.84 4.65 43.09
C THR A 5 23.54 4.14 42.47
N ILE A 6 22.40 4.40 43.12
CA ILE A 6 21.06 3.98 42.64
C ILE A 6 20.63 4.80 41.42
N VAL A 7 20.97 6.09 41.37
CA VAL A 7 20.62 6.97 40.24
C VAL A 7 21.34 6.56 38.96
N VAL A 8 22.59 6.08 39.06
CA VAL A 8 23.35 5.61 37.88
C VAL A 8 22.79 4.29 37.34
N PHE A 9 22.30 3.41 38.22
CA PHE A 9 21.72 2.14 37.79
C PHE A 9 20.38 2.33 37.06
N LEU A 10 19.57 3.32 37.47
CA LEU A 10 18.29 3.61 36.79
C LEU A 10 18.47 4.22 35.39
N VAL A 11 19.57 4.95 35.16
CA VAL A 11 19.88 5.57 33.85
C VAL A 11 20.45 4.56 32.84
N MET A 12 20.98 3.41 33.28
CA MET A 12 21.45 2.36 32.36
C MET A 12 20.34 1.43 31.85
N VAL A 13 19.18 1.35 32.53
CA VAL A 13 18.07 0.46 32.10
C VAL A 13 17.17 1.13 31.04
N SER A 14 17.40 2.41 30.73
CA SER A 14 16.65 3.16 29.70
C SER A 14 17.22 3.05 28.29
N PHE A 15 18.12 2.11 27.99
CA PHE A 15 18.25 1.61 26.63
C PHE A 15 17.00 0.81 26.31
N ALA A 16 15.92 1.53 26.01
CA ALA A 16 14.75 1.00 25.35
C ALA A 16 15.25 0.10 24.23
N SER A 17 15.04 -1.21 24.39
CA SER A 17 15.16 -2.17 23.31
C SER A 17 14.13 -1.77 22.26
N TYR A 18 14.51 -0.84 21.38
CA TYR A 18 13.90 -0.71 20.08
C TYR A 18 14.31 -1.96 19.31
N ALA A 19 13.66 -3.08 19.63
CA ALA A 19 13.64 -4.23 18.76
C ALA A 19 12.83 -3.78 17.54
N PHE A 20 13.51 -3.13 16.59
CA PHE A 20 13.07 -3.15 15.20
C PHE A 20 13.05 -4.63 14.84
N GLU A 21 11.87 -5.24 14.97
CA GLU A 21 11.66 -6.63 14.66
C GLU A 21 11.97 -6.81 13.18
N LYS A 22 13.21 -7.24 12.89
CA LYS A 22 13.69 -7.43 11.53
C LYS A 22 12.68 -8.27 10.77
N CYS A 23 12.39 -7.86 9.54
CA CYS A 23 11.63 -8.69 8.62
C CYS A 23 12.25 -10.10 8.59
N PRO A 24 11.41 -11.16 8.56
CA PRO A 24 11.92 -12.49 8.32
C PRO A 24 12.72 -12.52 7.01
N ALA A 25 13.74 -13.37 6.93
CA ALA A 25 14.69 -13.36 5.81
C ALA A 25 14.06 -13.59 4.42
N ASN A 26 12.84 -14.13 4.37
CA ASN A 26 12.08 -14.36 3.15
C ASN A 26 11.13 -13.20 2.76
N SER A 27 11.19 -12.07 3.48
CA SER A 27 10.32 -10.91 3.26
C SER A 27 11.15 -9.70 2.86
N THR A 28 10.76 -9.04 1.78
CA THR A 28 11.47 -7.87 1.27
C THR A 28 11.09 -6.60 2.02
N LYS A 29 9.83 -6.48 2.47
CA LYS A 29 9.34 -5.41 3.35
C LYS A 29 8.26 -5.93 4.31
N CYS A 30 8.15 -5.33 5.50
CA CYS A 30 7.09 -5.69 6.45
C CYS A 30 6.63 -4.45 7.21
N PHE A 31 5.35 -4.44 7.56
CA PHE A 31 4.75 -3.34 8.30
C PHE A 31 3.68 -3.86 9.25
N THR A 32 3.40 -3.10 10.30
CA THR A 32 2.32 -3.40 11.24
C THR A 32 1.01 -2.84 10.68
N THR A 33 0.01 -3.71 10.54
CA THR A 33 -1.38 -3.39 10.20
C THR A 33 -2.25 -3.57 11.44
N THR A 34 -3.51 -3.11 11.40
CA THR A 34 -4.46 -3.31 12.50
C THR A 34 -4.64 -4.77 12.90
N PRO A 35 -4.89 -5.71 11.97
CA PRO A 35 -5.00 -7.12 12.34
C PRO A 35 -3.66 -7.68 12.85
N ASP A 36 -2.55 -7.42 12.14
CA ASP A 36 -1.20 -7.88 12.54
C ASP A 36 -0.09 -7.44 11.53
N LYS A 37 1.00 -8.18 11.39
CA LYS A 37 2.12 -7.89 10.48
C LYS A 37 1.84 -8.33 9.05
N ILE A 38 1.88 -7.37 8.12
CA ILE A 38 1.90 -7.62 6.68
C ILE A 38 3.34 -7.79 6.19
N LYS A 39 3.54 -8.69 5.23
CA LYS A 39 4.83 -8.97 4.61
C LYS A 39 4.69 -8.96 3.09
N TYR A 40 5.61 -8.28 2.43
CA TYR A 40 5.75 -8.25 0.98
C TYR A 40 6.92 -9.14 0.58
N ILE A 41 6.70 -9.96 -0.46
CA ILE A 41 7.74 -10.74 -1.12
C ILE A 41 7.80 -10.30 -2.57
N TRP A 42 8.95 -9.79 -2.99
CA TRP A 42 9.16 -9.37 -4.38
C TRP A 42 9.39 -10.58 -5.28
N GLY A 43 8.62 -10.66 -6.36
CA GLY A 43 8.72 -11.75 -7.32
C GLY A 43 10.10 -11.91 -7.92
N LYS A 44 10.87 -10.83 -8.09
CA LYS A 44 12.24 -10.88 -8.61
C LYS A 44 13.22 -11.73 -7.77
N GLU A 45 12.88 -11.97 -6.50
CA GLU A 45 13.65 -12.80 -5.56
C GLU A 45 13.14 -14.25 -5.50
N GLU A 46 11.99 -14.53 -6.12
CA GLU A 46 11.31 -15.82 -6.09
C GLU A 46 11.52 -16.62 -7.40
N LYS A 47 11.47 -17.96 -7.29
CA LYS A 47 11.67 -18.86 -8.45
C LYS A 47 10.56 -18.76 -9.49
N ASP A 48 9.31 -18.54 -9.05
CA ASP A 48 8.16 -18.41 -9.93
C ASP A 48 7.99 -16.99 -10.49
N LYS A 49 8.87 -16.06 -10.07
CA LYS A 49 8.82 -14.63 -10.42
C LYS A 49 7.56 -13.90 -9.95
N GLN A 50 6.77 -14.47 -9.04
CA GLN A 50 5.49 -13.90 -8.62
C GLN A 50 5.61 -13.20 -7.28
N SER A 51 5.10 -11.98 -7.20
CA SER A 51 5.06 -11.23 -5.94
C SER A 51 3.90 -11.72 -5.06
N ARG A 52 4.08 -11.62 -3.75
CA ARG A 52 3.11 -12.08 -2.75
C ARG A 52 2.96 -11.09 -1.62
N VAL A 53 1.77 -11.06 -1.04
CA VAL A 53 1.48 -10.36 0.22
C VAL A 53 0.93 -11.35 1.22
N LEU A 54 1.54 -11.39 2.40
CA LEU A 54 1.18 -12.29 3.48
C LEU A 54 0.70 -11.48 4.69
N LEU A 55 -0.45 -11.85 5.24
CA LEU A 55 -0.93 -11.40 6.54
C LEU A 55 -0.75 -12.55 7.52
N ASN A 56 0.04 -12.38 8.58
CA ASN A 56 0.33 -13.46 9.54
C ASN A 56 0.88 -14.74 8.95
N GLY A 57 1.65 -14.60 7.86
CA GLY A 57 2.20 -15.74 7.14
C GLY A 57 1.19 -16.47 6.25
N VAL A 58 -0.07 -16.03 6.21
CA VAL A 58 -1.08 -16.52 5.26
C VAL A 58 -1.04 -15.63 4.03
N GLU A 59 -0.92 -16.24 2.85
CA GLU A 59 -1.00 -15.51 1.57
C GLU A 59 -2.40 -14.94 1.38
N ILE A 60 -2.51 -13.62 1.24
CA ILE A 60 -3.77 -12.92 0.96
C ILE A 60 -3.82 -12.37 -0.47
N PHE A 61 -2.67 -12.27 -1.12
CA PHE A 61 -2.56 -11.79 -2.49
C PHE A 61 -1.31 -12.33 -3.16
N LYS A 62 -1.45 -12.66 -4.45
CA LYS A 62 -0.39 -13.15 -5.31
C LYS A 62 -0.63 -12.65 -6.73
N ASN A 63 0.40 -12.15 -7.40
CA ASN A 63 0.28 -11.68 -8.77
C ASN A 63 1.58 -11.85 -9.59
N ASP A 64 1.45 -11.78 -10.91
CA ASP A 64 2.58 -11.81 -11.85
C ASP A 64 3.31 -10.45 -11.92
N SER A 65 4.05 -10.13 -10.88
CA SER A 65 4.91 -8.94 -10.82
C SER A 65 6.27 -9.22 -10.23
N SER A 66 7.26 -8.46 -10.70
CA SER A 66 8.64 -8.51 -10.19
C SER A 66 8.78 -7.78 -8.84
N GLN A 67 7.94 -6.77 -8.62
CA GLN A 67 7.95 -5.91 -7.45
C GLN A 67 6.51 -5.65 -6.98
N ILE A 68 6.34 -5.56 -5.66
CA ILE A 68 5.10 -5.18 -4.99
C ILE A 68 5.43 -4.33 -3.77
N GLY A 69 4.61 -3.34 -3.46
CA GLY A 69 4.78 -2.55 -2.26
C GLY A 69 3.59 -1.65 -2.00
N TRP A 70 3.55 -1.06 -0.81
CA TRP A 70 2.60 0.01 -0.57
C TRP A 70 3.15 1.33 -1.11
N ASP A 71 2.25 2.13 -1.68
CA ASP A 71 2.54 3.46 -2.16
C ASP A 71 2.52 4.41 -0.98
N GLN A 72 3.70 4.93 -0.64
CA GLN A 72 3.84 5.79 0.52
C GLN A 72 3.21 7.15 0.27
N ASP A 73 3.04 7.63 -0.96
CA ASP A 73 2.49 8.97 -1.19
C ASP A 73 0.98 9.04 -0.89
N GLY A 74 0.31 7.88 -0.86
CA GLY A 74 -1.05 7.72 -0.33
C GLY A 74 -1.15 7.50 1.19
N TRP A 75 0.00 7.49 1.89
CA TRP A 75 0.22 7.12 3.28
C TRP A 75 -0.72 6.00 3.74
N PHE A 76 -1.68 6.18 4.65
CA PHE A 76 -2.63 5.13 4.99
C PHE A 76 -3.76 5.68 5.87
N TYR A 77 -4.83 4.92 5.97
CA TYR A 77 -5.86 5.08 6.99
C TYR A 77 -5.57 4.21 8.22
N SER A 78 -5.88 4.72 9.41
CA SER A 78 -5.83 3.98 10.67
C SER A 78 -7.10 4.28 11.47
N ASP A 79 -7.86 3.23 11.81
CA ASP A 79 -9.05 3.36 12.67
C ASP A 79 -8.71 3.72 14.12
N ASP A 80 -7.51 3.34 14.58
CA ASP A 80 -7.01 3.69 15.90
C ASP A 80 -5.67 4.44 15.81
N LYS A 81 -5.80 5.78 15.85
CA LYS A 81 -4.66 6.70 15.85
C LYS A 81 -3.67 6.48 17.01
N LYS A 82 -4.02 5.70 18.04
CA LYS A 82 -3.16 5.44 19.21
C LYS A 82 -2.26 4.22 19.04
N THR A 83 -2.71 3.17 18.35
CA THR A 83 -1.90 1.96 18.11
C THR A 83 -1.05 2.05 16.85
N GLY A 84 -1.41 2.92 15.91
CA GLY A 84 -0.60 3.23 14.73
C GLY A 84 -0.57 2.13 13.65
N GLY A 85 -1.41 1.10 13.78
CA GLY A 85 -1.57 0.06 12.77
C GLY A 85 -2.29 0.59 11.53
N MET A 86 -1.78 0.26 10.35
CA MET A 86 -2.42 0.60 9.08
C MET A 86 -3.67 -0.25 8.86
N SER A 87 -4.83 0.37 8.63
CA SER A 87 -6.10 -0.29 8.34
C SER A 87 -6.42 -0.26 6.84
N LYS A 88 -6.07 0.81 6.11
CA LYS A 88 -6.13 0.83 4.64
C LYS A 88 -4.93 1.52 4.02
N PHE A 89 -4.47 1.02 2.89
CA PHE A 89 -3.43 1.68 2.11
C PHE A 89 -3.49 1.24 0.65
N VAL A 90 -2.83 2.01 -0.20
CA VAL A 90 -2.69 1.70 -1.62
C VAL A 90 -1.45 0.82 -1.81
N VAL A 91 -1.60 -0.25 -2.57
CA VAL A 91 -0.53 -1.17 -2.99
C VAL A 91 -0.31 -1.02 -4.48
N TYR A 92 0.94 -0.86 -4.89
CA TYR A 92 1.37 -0.92 -6.28
C TYR A 92 2.06 -2.26 -6.57
N TYR A 93 2.03 -2.69 -7.83
CA TYR A 93 2.88 -3.76 -8.33
C TYR A 93 3.27 -3.56 -9.79
N ASP A 94 4.50 -3.98 -10.11
CA ASP A 94 5.12 -3.82 -11.43
C ASP A 94 5.12 -5.14 -12.18
N PHE A 95 4.22 -5.28 -13.17
CA PHE A 95 3.99 -6.51 -13.91
C PHE A 95 5.27 -7.06 -14.55
N ASN A 96 5.41 -8.39 -14.56
CA ASN A 96 6.45 -9.04 -15.35
C ASN A 96 6.12 -8.97 -16.85
N THR A 97 4.85 -9.18 -17.18
CA THR A 97 4.32 -9.10 -18.54
C THR A 97 3.36 -7.92 -18.61
N PRO A 98 3.61 -6.92 -19.48
CA PRO A 98 2.73 -5.76 -19.59
C PRO A 98 1.31 -6.20 -19.97
N GLN A 99 0.31 -5.65 -19.28
CA GLN A 99 -1.08 -5.96 -19.59
C GLN A 99 -1.57 -5.05 -20.71
N TYR A 100 -2.15 -5.64 -21.74
CA TYR A 100 -2.86 -4.89 -22.77
C TYR A 100 -4.24 -4.55 -22.26
N ILE A 101 -4.54 -3.26 -22.10
CA ILE A 101 -5.85 -2.84 -21.61
C ILE A 101 -6.50 -1.84 -22.56
N THR A 102 -7.66 -2.24 -23.09
CA THR A 102 -8.55 -1.47 -23.95
C THR A 102 -9.53 -0.68 -23.08
N THR A 103 -9.05 0.26 -22.26
CA THR A 103 -9.94 0.94 -21.28
C THR A 103 -10.28 2.38 -21.57
N ASP A 104 -9.55 3.06 -22.45
CA ASP A 104 -9.76 4.50 -22.59
C ASP A 104 -9.94 4.94 -24.06
N PRO A 105 -11.14 5.43 -24.44
CA PRO A 105 -11.42 5.96 -25.78
C PRO A 105 -10.52 7.13 -26.21
N LYS A 106 -9.89 7.83 -25.26
CA LYS A 106 -9.03 9.01 -25.47
C LYS A 106 -7.55 8.63 -25.56
N TYR A 107 -7.09 7.69 -24.73
CA TYR A 107 -5.67 7.28 -24.71
C TYR A 107 -5.37 6.04 -25.59
N GLY A 108 -6.41 5.34 -26.05
CA GLY A 108 -6.29 4.19 -26.96
C GLY A 108 -5.84 2.91 -26.25
N ASP A 109 -5.46 1.95 -27.08
CA ASP A 109 -4.99 0.63 -26.65
C ASP A 109 -3.54 0.69 -26.15
N LEU A 110 -3.31 0.24 -24.92
CA LEU A 110 -2.06 0.52 -24.23
C LEU A 110 -1.56 -0.66 -23.39
N TYR A 111 -0.23 -0.75 -23.30
CA TYR A 111 0.47 -1.68 -22.40
C TYR A 111 0.69 -1.03 -21.04
N ARG A 112 0.24 -1.68 -19.97
CA ARG A 112 0.40 -1.24 -18.58
C ARG A 112 1.47 -2.06 -17.87
N TYR A 113 2.40 -1.36 -17.24
CA TYR A 113 3.50 -1.95 -16.48
C TYR A 113 3.27 -1.90 -14.97
N ARG A 114 2.46 -0.95 -14.49
CA ARG A 114 2.10 -0.80 -13.09
C ARG A 114 0.59 -0.78 -12.92
N ALA A 115 0.15 -1.34 -11.81
CA ALA A 115 -1.23 -1.32 -11.35
C ALA A 115 -1.30 -1.04 -9.85
N TYR A 116 -2.46 -0.56 -9.41
CA TYR A 116 -2.75 -0.24 -8.02
C TYR A 116 -3.96 -1.02 -7.52
N ARG A 117 -3.95 -1.31 -6.21
CA ARG A 117 -5.07 -1.86 -5.45
C ARG A 117 -5.12 -1.24 -4.07
N ILE A 118 -6.29 -1.29 -3.43
CA ILE A 118 -6.44 -0.96 -2.02
C ILE A 118 -6.53 -2.25 -1.24
N PHE A 119 -5.75 -2.31 -0.17
CA PHE A 119 -5.82 -3.36 0.82
C PHE A 119 -6.52 -2.76 2.04
N ASP A 120 -7.66 -3.34 2.41
CA ASP A 120 -8.52 -2.88 3.50
C ASP A 120 -8.65 -3.97 4.56
N PHE A 121 -8.26 -3.59 5.78
CA PHE A 121 -8.21 -4.37 7.01
C PHE A 121 -9.01 -3.67 8.13
N SER A 122 -9.89 -2.74 7.77
CA SER A 122 -10.68 -1.96 8.73
C SER A 122 -11.74 -2.82 9.45
N ASP A 123 -12.18 -3.89 8.79
CA ASP A 123 -13.13 -4.88 9.32
C ASP A 123 -12.45 -6.24 9.54
N ASP A 124 -13.17 -7.20 10.14
CA ASP A 124 -12.68 -8.56 10.42
C ASP A 124 -12.25 -9.33 9.15
N ASN A 125 -12.78 -8.94 7.98
CA ASN A 125 -12.47 -9.57 6.71
C ASN A 125 -11.50 -8.70 5.90
N VAL A 126 -10.42 -9.31 5.44
CA VAL A 126 -9.48 -8.66 4.52
C VAL A 126 -10.14 -8.45 3.16
N VAL A 127 -10.13 -7.22 2.67
CA VAL A 127 -10.63 -6.87 1.34
C VAL A 127 -9.50 -6.35 0.47
N VAL A 128 -9.30 -6.99 -0.67
CA VAL A 128 -8.40 -6.52 -1.73
C VAL A 128 -9.25 -6.00 -2.87
N SER A 129 -9.10 -4.73 -3.22
CA SER A 129 -9.92 -4.12 -4.27
C SER A 129 -9.63 -4.70 -5.66
N ASN A 130 -10.49 -4.38 -6.64
CA ASN A 130 -10.10 -4.50 -8.05
C ASN A 130 -8.89 -3.61 -8.36
N GLU A 131 -8.28 -3.92 -9.49
CA GLU A 131 -7.18 -3.16 -10.06
C GLU A 131 -7.65 -1.80 -10.59
N PHE A 132 -6.81 -0.79 -10.46
CA PHE A 132 -6.98 0.52 -11.06
C PHE A 132 -5.62 1.16 -11.39
N TYR A 133 -5.62 2.18 -12.26
CA TYR A 133 -4.42 2.88 -12.73
C TYR A 133 -4.80 4.24 -13.33
N PRO A 134 -3.90 5.25 -13.28
CA PRO A 134 -4.13 6.54 -13.92
C PRO A 134 -4.29 6.38 -15.45
N PRO A 135 -5.28 7.04 -16.07
CA PRO A 135 -5.57 6.86 -17.48
C PRO A 135 -4.56 7.58 -18.39
N ALA A 136 -4.03 8.74 -17.97
CA ALA A 136 -3.35 9.69 -18.85
C ALA A 136 -1.82 9.63 -18.75
N ASP A 137 -1.27 9.61 -17.54
CA ASP A 137 0.16 9.43 -17.30
C ASP A 137 0.38 8.21 -16.40
N TYR A 138 1.05 7.19 -16.94
CA TYR A 138 1.16 5.86 -16.33
C TYR A 138 2.07 5.82 -15.13
N ASP A 139 3.03 6.74 -15.11
CA ASP A 139 3.96 6.91 -14.01
C ASP A 139 3.53 8.06 -13.10
N ALA A 140 2.31 8.60 -13.32
CA ALA A 140 1.76 9.63 -12.46
C ALA A 140 1.78 9.10 -11.02
N PRO A 141 2.50 9.77 -10.12
CA PRO A 141 2.48 9.39 -8.73
C PRO A 141 1.10 9.70 -8.13
N ILE A 142 0.80 9.02 -7.03
CA ILE A 142 -0.34 9.39 -6.20
C ILE A 142 -0.04 10.78 -5.63
N LYS A 143 -0.93 11.73 -5.91
CA LYS A 143 -0.82 13.10 -5.43
C LYS A 143 -1.31 13.23 -3.99
N TRP A 144 -2.46 12.63 -3.71
CA TRP A 144 -3.04 12.57 -2.37
C TRP A 144 -4.10 11.47 -2.28
N VAL A 145 -4.38 11.02 -1.06
CA VAL A 145 -5.53 10.17 -0.74
C VAL A 145 -6.31 10.78 0.41
N SER A 146 -7.63 10.89 0.23
CA SER A 146 -8.57 11.26 1.29
C SER A 146 -9.23 9.99 1.80
N TRP A 147 -8.90 9.62 3.03
CA TRP A 147 -9.39 8.40 3.67
C TRP A 147 -10.64 8.69 4.52
N GLY A 148 -11.72 7.94 4.28
CA GLY A 148 -12.85 7.79 5.19
C GLY A 148 -12.87 6.40 5.80
N GLN A 149 -13.74 6.14 6.77
CA GLN A 149 -13.84 4.81 7.40
C GLN A 149 -14.33 3.72 6.44
N LYS A 150 -15.25 4.05 5.52
CA LYS A 150 -15.83 3.09 4.55
C LYS A 150 -15.49 3.37 3.09
N ASN A 151 -14.82 4.48 2.82
CA ASN A 151 -14.52 4.93 1.48
C ASN A 151 -13.16 5.65 1.43
N ALA A 152 -12.67 5.89 0.22
CA ALA A 152 -11.52 6.76 0.00
C ALA A 152 -11.63 7.45 -1.36
N VAL A 153 -10.94 8.58 -1.51
CA VAL A 153 -10.70 9.21 -2.81
C VAL A 153 -9.20 9.27 -3.05
N ILE A 154 -8.76 8.73 -4.19
CA ILE A 154 -7.35 8.65 -4.61
C ILE A 154 -7.19 9.59 -5.79
N ALA A 155 -6.24 10.51 -5.73
CA ALA A 155 -5.93 11.42 -6.82
C ALA A 155 -4.49 11.20 -7.28
N PHE A 156 -4.31 11.20 -8.60
CA PHE A 156 -3.01 11.14 -9.26
C PHE A 156 -2.60 12.52 -9.78
N ASP A 157 -1.31 12.70 -10.05
CA ASP A 157 -0.78 13.96 -10.59
C ASP A 157 -1.26 14.27 -12.02
N ASP A 158 -1.72 13.26 -12.75
CA ASP A 158 -2.36 13.43 -14.07
C ASP A 158 -3.77 14.03 -14.00
N GLY A 159 -4.24 14.36 -12.78
CA GLY A 159 -5.56 14.92 -12.51
C GLY A 159 -6.67 13.88 -12.37
N SER A 160 -6.40 12.61 -12.65
CA SER A 160 -7.39 11.55 -12.48
C SER A 160 -7.69 11.29 -11.02
N ARG A 161 -8.94 10.93 -10.75
CA ARG A 161 -9.47 10.67 -9.41
C ARG A 161 -10.28 9.39 -9.40
N PHE A 162 -10.14 8.62 -8.34
CA PHE A 162 -10.81 7.35 -8.12
C PHE A 162 -11.50 7.35 -6.77
N LYS A 163 -12.66 6.69 -6.69
CA LYS A 163 -13.39 6.43 -5.45
C LYS A 163 -13.25 4.96 -5.10
N TYR A 164 -12.86 4.68 -3.85
CA TYR A 164 -12.97 3.39 -3.22
C TYR A 164 -14.22 3.31 -2.36
N GLU A 165 -15.00 2.24 -2.50
CA GLU A 165 -16.16 1.96 -1.66
C GLU A 165 -16.48 0.46 -1.71
N ASN A 166 -16.70 -0.16 -0.53
CA ASN A 166 -17.08 -1.58 -0.41
C ASN A 166 -16.19 -2.55 -1.19
N GLY A 167 -14.87 -2.39 -1.13
CA GLY A 167 -13.94 -3.26 -1.84
C GLY A 167 -13.82 -3.00 -3.34
N HIS A 168 -14.44 -1.95 -3.87
CA HIS A 168 -14.38 -1.61 -5.29
C HIS A 168 -13.81 -0.22 -5.51
N VAL A 169 -12.98 -0.06 -6.54
CA VAL A 169 -12.41 1.21 -6.99
C VAL A 169 -12.98 1.54 -8.36
N SER A 170 -13.61 2.71 -8.46
CA SER A 170 -14.16 3.27 -9.69
C SER A 170 -13.56 4.63 -10.00
N MET A 171 -13.25 4.91 -11.26
CA MET A 171 -12.83 6.25 -11.71
C MET A 171 -13.99 7.25 -11.57
N ILE A 172 -13.70 8.42 -11.02
CA ILE A 172 -14.67 9.53 -10.88
C ILE A 172 -14.27 10.77 -11.68
N ASP A 173 -12.99 10.88 -12.07
CA ASP A 173 -12.46 11.89 -12.98
C ASP A 173 -11.25 11.29 -13.71
N ASN A 174 -11.12 11.54 -15.00
CA ASN A 174 -9.99 11.07 -15.81
C ASN A 174 -8.90 12.13 -15.99
N GLY A 175 -9.01 13.30 -15.34
CA GLY A 175 -8.04 14.39 -15.43
C GLY A 175 -8.13 15.19 -16.73
N SER A 176 -9.17 14.98 -17.54
CA SER A 176 -9.30 15.63 -18.85
C SER A 176 -9.88 17.04 -18.84
N GLU A 177 -10.40 17.52 -17.71
CA GLU A 177 -10.92 18.88 -17.59
C GLU A 177 -9.86 19.87 -17.07
N SER A 178 -8.99 20.29 -17.99
CA SER A 178 -8.34 21.60 -17.99
C SER A 178 -8.72 22.42 -19.23
N GLU A 179 -9.96 22.26 -19.71
CA GLU A 179 -10.64 23.27 -20.53
C GLU A 179 -11.95 23.67 -19.86
N ARG A 180 -11.92 24.76 -19.08
CA ARG A 180 -13.00 25.73 -18.74
C ARG A 180 -12.95 26.20 -17.28
N ASN A 181 -12.07 27.15 -17.00
CA ASN A 181 -12.46 28.55 -16.72
C ASN A 181 -11.21 29.40 -16.51
#